data_AF-A0A2R6B2H4-F1
#
_entry.id   AF-A0A2R6B2H4-F1
#
_cell.length_a   1.000
_cell.length_b   1.000
_cell.length_c   1.000
_cell.angle_alpha   90.00
_cell.angle_beta   90.00
_cell.angle_gamma   90.00
#
_symmetry.space_group_name_H-M   'P 1'
#
loop_
_entity.id
_entity.type
_entity.pdbx_description
1 polymer ?
#
loop_
_entity_poly.entity_id
_entity_poly.type
_entity_poly.pdbx_seq_one_letter_code
_entity_poly.pdbx_strand_id
1 'polypeptide(L)'
;MKVVLDGVVGDPRGNQREFSIFSPATRSAEYMNITTTIEPSDSPYKNKLNSLKPGDQATVIGPLGKFTLNGVNDDAEVVLIAGGIGITPFRSIILTELA
;
A
#
# COMPACT_ATOMS: atom_id res chain seq x y z
N MET A 1 -4.66 -2.23 -2.82
CA MET A 1 -4.35 -3.54 -3.43
C MET A 1 -4.29 -4.61 -2.33
N LYS A 2 -4.33 -5.90 -2.69
CA LYS A 2 -4.12 -7.01 -1.76
C LYS A 2 -2.77 -7.65 -2.01
N VAL A 3 -2.02 -7.93 -0.94
CA VAL A 3 -0.76 -8.66 -0.98
C VAL A 3 -0.95 -9.99 -0.23
N VAL A 4 -0.70 -11.08 -0.93
CA VAL A 4 -0.82 -12.45 -0.43
C VAL A 4 0.58 -13.02 -0.27
N LEU A 5 0.85 -13.55 0.92
CA LEU A 5 2.14 -14.15 1.27
C LEU A 5 1.96 -15.64 1.53
N ASP A 6 2.71 -16.47 0.83
CA ASP A 6 2.71 -17.90 1.10
C ASP A 6 3.42 -18.21 2.42
N GLY A 7 3.02 -19.30 3.07
CA GLY A 7 3.62 -19.75 4.34
C GLY A 7 3.20 -18.96 5.58
N VAL A 8 2.22 -18.07 5.50
CA VAL A 8 1.58 -17.48 6.69
C VAL A 8 0.68 -18.53 7.34
N VAL A 9 1.04 -18.98 8.54
CA VAL A 9 0.28 -19.97 9.33
C VAL A 9 -0.24 -19.32 10.60
N GLY A 10 -1.51 -19.61 10.95
CA GLY A 10 -2.10 -19.20 12.23
C GLY A 10 -2.49 -17.72 12.35
N ASP A 11 -2.36 -16.93 11.28
CA ASP A 11 -2.86 -15.55 11.30
C ASP A 11 -4.40 -15.54 11.22
N PRO A 12 -5.12 -14.92 12.18
CA PRO A 12 -6.59 -14.96 12.23
C PRO A 12 -7.27 -14.24 11.05
N ARG A 13 -6.54 -13.36 10.35
CA ARG A 13 -7.01 -12.65 9.16
C ARG A 13 -6.53 -13.32 7.86
N GLY A 14 -5.89 -14.49 7.97
CA GLY A 14 -5.34 -15.25 6.86
C GLY A 14 -4.06 -14.63 6.28
N ASN A 15 -3.65 -15.17 5.14
CA ASN A 15 -2.39 -14.87 4.47
C ASN A 15 -2.43 -13.68 3.52
N GLN A 16 -3.47 -12.85 3.59
CA GLN A 16 -3.69 -11.70 2.72
C GLN A 16 -3.89 -10.41 3.52
N ARG A 17 -3.36 -9.30 3.00
CA ARG A 17 -3.63 -7.97 3.56
C ARG A 17 -3.86 -6.93 2.48
N GLU A 18 -4.72 -5.99 2.79
CA GLU A 18 -4.94 -4.80 1.99
C GLU A 18 -3.93 -3.72 2.36
N PHE A 19 -3.31 -3.13 1.34
CA PHE A 19 -2.42 -1.99 1.46
C PHE A 19 -2.81 -0.91 0.48
N SER A 20 -2.71 0.34 0.94
CA SER A 20 -2.65 1.50 0.06
C SER A 20 -1.29 1.54 -0.65
N ILE A 21 -1.29 1.95 -1.90
CA ILE A 21 -0.06 2.13 -2.68
C ILE A 21 0.62 3.41 -2.21
N PHE A 22 1.94 3.36 -1.99
CA PHE A 22 2.75 4.49 -1.52
C PHE A 22 3.48 5.21 -2.67
N SER A 23 3.87 4.46 -3.70
CA SER A 23 4.54 4.98 -4.89
C SER A 23 3.56 5.75 -5.79
N PRO A 24 4.03 6.75 -6.55
CA PRO A 24 3.20 7.43 -7.55
C PRO A 24 2.81 6.48 -8.68
N ALA A 25 1.70 6.80 -9.37
CA ALA A 25 1.21 6.06 -10.53
C ALA A 25 1.85 6.56 -11.85
N THR A 26 3.17 6.73 -11.84
CA THR A 26 3.94 7.32 -12.96
C THR A 26 4.93 6.31 -13.51
N ARG A 27 5.35 6.48 -14.77
CA ARG A 27 6.37 5.60 -15.39
C ARG A 27 7.77 5.77 -14.81
N SER A 28 8.02 6.84 -14.06
CA SER A 28 9.30 7.08 -13.38
C SER A 28 9.44 6.27 -12.08
N ALA A 29 8.36 5.68 -11.55
CA ALA A 29 8.44 4.81 -10.38
C ALA A 29 9.10 3.48 -10.74
N GLU A 30 10.33 3.27 -10.27
CA GLU A 30 11.08 2.02 -10.48
C GLU A 30 10.44 0.83 -9.74
N TYR A 31 9.85 1.08 -8.58
CA TYR A 31 9.21 0.05 -7.74
C TYR A 31 7.80 0.45 -7.31
N MET A 32 6.92 -0.54 -7.21
CA MET A 32 5.67 -0.41 -6.47
C MET A 32 5.94 -0.57 -4.98
N ASN A 33 5.60 0.45 -4.20
CA ASN A 33 5.88 0.49 -2.77
C ASN A 33 4.59 0.40 -1.94
N ILE A 34 4.68 -0.32 -0.82
CA ILE A 34 3.71 -0.26 0.28
C ILE A 34 4.38 0.25 1.54
N THR A 35 3.59 0.75 2.46
CA THR A 35 4.06 1.12 3.79
C THR A 35 3.12 0.53 4.83
N THR A 36 3.70 -0.01 5.90
CA THR A 36 2.94 -0.49 7.06
C THR A 36 3.77 -0.30 8.32
N THR A 37 3.09 -0.05 9.43
CA THR A 37 3.74 -0.12 10.74
C THR A 37 3.99 -1.57 11.10
N ILE A 38 5.23 -1.87 11.47
CA ILE A 38 5.63 -3.16 12.05
C ILE A 38 5.96 -2.87 13.52
N GLU A 39 4.97 -3.10 14.38
CA GLU A 39 5.15 -3.10 15.84
C GLU A 39 5.46 -4.52 16.31
N PRO A 40 6.15 -4.71 17.45
CA PRO A 40 6.22 -6.00 18.12
C PRO A 40 4.78 -6.49 18.34
N SER A 41 4.35 -7.46 17.53
CA SER A 41 2.97 -7.92 17.51
C SER A 41 2.94 -9.40 17.17
N ASP A 42 1.98 -10.12 17.74
CA ASP A 42 1.76 -11.54 17.45
C ASP A 42 1.11 -11.77 16.07
N SER A 43 1.27 -10.86 15.09
CA SER A 43 0.70 -11.06 13.75
C SER A 43 1.62 -11.94 12.91
N PRO A 44 1.24 -13.20 12.63
CA PRO A 44 2.07 -14.07 11.81
C PRO A 44 2.25 -13.53 10.39
N TYR A 45 1.25 -12.81 9.84
CA TYR A 45 1.39 -12.12 8.56
C TYR A 45 2.51 -11.06 8.59
N LYS A 46 2.53 -10.17 9.59
CA LYS A 46 3.56 -9.13 9.68
C LYS A 46 4.94 -9.73 9.94
N ASN A 47 5.02 -10.81 10.72
CA ASN A 47 6.26 -11.55 10.93
C ASN A 47 6.78 -12.15 9.62
N LYS A 48 5.91 -12.77 8.82
CA LYS A 48 6.28 -13.25 7.48
C LYS A 48 6.71 -12.12 6.56
N LEU A 49 5.93 -11.04 6.50
CA LEU A 49 6.24 -9.85 5.71
C LEU A 49 7.63 -9.26 6.08
N ASN A 50 7.93 -9.16 7.38
CA ASN A 50 9.20 -8.63 7.89
C ASN A 50 10.40 -9.55 7.64
N SER A 51 10.16 -10.83 7.36
CA SER A 51 11.19 -11.82 7.07
C SER A 51 11.57 -11.92 5.58
N LEU A 52 10.81 -11.26 4.70
CA LEU A 52 11.05 -11.31 3.26
C LEU A 52 12.40 -10.68 2.89
N LYS A 53 13.04 -11.25 1.87
CA LYS A 53 14.29 -10.76 1.31
C LYS A 53 14.11 -10.41 -0.17
N PRO A 54 14.98 -9.54 -0.75
CA PRO A 54 15.00 -9.33 -2.19
C PRO A 54 15.06 -10.66 -2.96
N GLY A 55 14.17 -10.82 -3.93
CA GLY A 55 14.00 -12.06 -4.70
C GLY A 55 12.86 -12.96 -4.23
N ASP A 56 12.40 -12.81 -2.97
CA ASP A 56 11.21 -13.51 -2.48
C ASP A 56 9.96 -13.06 -3.27
N GLN A 57 9.04 -14.00 -3.44
CA GLN A 57 7.82 -13.78 -4.22
C GLN A 57 6.64 -13.46 -3.30
N ALA A 58 5.76 -12.57 -3.78
CA ALA A 58 4.48 -12.28 -3.17
C ALA A 58 3.44 -12.13 -4.29
N THR A 59 2.21 -12.60 -4.05
CA THR A 59 1.13 -12.43 -5.02
C THR A 59 0.41 -11.12 -4.74
N VAL A 60 0.26 -10.28 -5.77
CA VAL A 60 -0.43 -8.98 -5.67
C VAL A 60 -1.72 -9.01 -6.48
N ILE A 61 -2.83 -8.59 -5.88
CA ILE A 61 -4.14 -8.48 -6.52
C ILE A 61 -4.58 -7.01 -6.49
N GLY A 62 -4.88 -6.45 -7.68
CA GLY A 62 -5.33 -5.07 -7.83
C GLY A 62 -4.74 -4.36 -9.05
N PRO A 63 -4.75 -3.01 -9.09
CA PRO A 63 -5.22 -2.08 -8.05
C PRO A 63 -6.72 -2.24 -7.75
N LEU A 64 -7.13 -1.83 -6.55
CA LEU A 64 -8.52 -1.95 -6.05
C LEU A 64 -8.99 -0.61 -5.48
N GLY A 65 -10.27 -0.30 -5.62
CA GLY A 65 -10.87 0.96 -5.16
C GLY A 65 -10.82 2.09 -6.20
N LYS A 66 -11.37 3.25 -5.84
CA LYS A 66 -11.42 4.48 -6.68
C LYS A 66 -10.97 5.72 -5.92
N PHE A 67 -10.06 5.56 -4.95
CA PHE A 67 -9.57 6.65 -4.12
C PHE A 67 -8.46 7.42 -4.85
N THR A 68 -8.87 8.26 -5.79
CA THR A 68 -8.01 9.03 -6.72
C THR A 68 -8.62 10.41 -6.94
N LEU A 69 -7.85 11.34 -7.50
CA LEU A 69 -8.38 12.65 -7.94
C LEU A 69 -8.99 12.62 -9.35
N ASN A 70 -8.96 11.49 -10.05
CA ASN A 70 -9.61 11.34 -11.36
C ASN A 70 -11.08 11.78 -11.32
N GLY A 71 -11.42 12.78 -12.14
CA GLY A 71 -12.78 13.33 -12.23
C GLY A 71 -13.07 14.46 -11.24
N VAL A 72 -12.11 14.84 -10.39
CA VAL A 72 -12.10 16.12 -9.69
C VAL A 72 -11.65 17.20 -10.69
N ASN A 73 -12.24 18.39 -10.62
CA ASN A 73 -11.83 19.52 -11.45
C ASN A 73 -10.43 19.98 -11.04
N ASP A 74 -9.55 20.25 -12.01
CA ASP A 74 -8.17 20.70 -11.79
C ASP A 74 -8.09 21.99 -10.94
N ASP A 75 -9.10 22.85 -11.02
CA ASP A 75 -9.19 24.09 -10.23
C ASP A 75 -9.80 23.90 -8.83
N ALA A 76 -10.20 22.67 -8.47
CA ALA A 76 -10.83 22.41 -7.19
C ALA A 76 -9.82 22.42 -6.03
N GLU A 77 -10.18 23.07 -4.93
CA GLU A 77 -9.43 22.94 -3.68
C GLU A 77 -9.66 21.56 -3.06
N VAL A 78 -8.57 20.81 -2.88
CA VAL A 78 -8.61 19.45 -2.30
C VAL A 78 -8.09 19.47 -0.87
N VAL A 79 -8.90 19.00 0.09
CA VAL A 79 -8.51 18.81 1.48
C VAL A 79 -8.25 17.33 1.76
N LEU A 80 -7.02 17.00 2.17
CA LEU A 80 -6.60 15.64 2.52
C LEU A 80 -6.37 15.55 4.03
N ILE A 81 -7.07 14.63 4.71
CA ILE A 81 -6.97 14.45 6.16
C ILE A 81 -6.45 13.05 6.47
N ALA A 82 -5.26 12.95 7.08
CA ALA A 82 -4.62 11.70 7.45
C ALA A 82 -4.21 11.67 8.93
N GLY A 83 -4.19 10.46 9.49
CA GLY A 83 -3.54 10.13 10.76
C GLY A 83 -2.74 8.85 10.63
N GLY A 84 -1.52 8.82 11.17
CA GLY A 84 -0.64 7.65 11.15
C GLY A 84 -0.41 7.09 9.74
N ILE A 85 -0.54 5.76 9.58
CA ILE A 85 -0.33 5.06 8.30
C ILE A 85 -1.33 5.46 7.21
N GLY A 86 -2.42 6.14 7.57
CA GLY A 86 -3.42 6.68 6.65
C GLY A 86 -2.89 7.73 5.66
N ILE A 87 -1.66 8.24 5.86
CA ILE A 87 -0.99 9.15 4.91
C ILE A 87 -0.58 8.49 3.59
N THR A 88 -0.43 7.16 3.59
CA THR A 88 0.11 6.36 2.46
C THR A 88 -0.53 6.68 1.09
N PRO A 89 -1.87 6.64 0.92
CA PRO A 89 -2.48 6.94 -0.37
C PRO A 89 -2.32 8.40 -0.79
N PHE A 90 -2.27 9.35 0.15
CA PHE A 90 -2.10 10.78 -0.18
C PHE A 90 -0.73 11.07 -0.76
N ARG A 91 0.33 10.44 -0.25
CA ARG A 91 1.66 10.58 -0.85
C ARG A 91 1.67 10.07 -2.29
N SER A 92 1.04 8.92 -2.55
CA SER A 92 0.92 8.38 -3.91
C SER A 92 0.19 9.36 -4.84
N ILE A 93 -0.94 9.91 -4.39
CA ILE A 93 -1.73 10.91 -5.13
C ILE A 93 -0.88 12.17 -5.39
N ILE A 94 -0.36 12.82 -4.34
CA ILE A 94 0.40 14.07 -4.45
C ILE A 94 1.58 13.93 -5.41
N LEU A 95 2.35 12.84 -5.30
CA LEU A 95 3.49 12.63 -6.20
C LEU A 95 3.07 12.26 -7.63
N THR A 96 1.87 11.74 -7.84
CA THR A 96 1.33 11.49 -9.18
C THR A 96 0.93 12.81 -9.84
N GLU A 97 0.28 13.71 -9.10
CA GLU A 97 -0.15 15.02 -9.62
C GLU A 97 1.00 16.00 -9.86
N LEU A 98 2.12 15.84 -9.14
CA LEU A 98 3.30 16.71 -9.26
C LEU A 98 4.32 16.24 -10.33
N ALA A 99 4.09 15.10 -10.98
CA ALA A 99 5.01 14.48 -11.94
C ALA A 99 4.65 14.82 -13.39
#